data_AF-A0A2K5RQD1-F1
#
_entry.id   AF-A0A2K5RQD1-F1
#
_cell.length_a   1.000
_cell.length_b   1.000
_cell.length_c   1.000
_cell.angle_alpha   90.00
_cell.angle_beta   90.00
_cell.angle_gamma   90.00
#
_symmetry.space_group_name_H-M   'P 1'
#
loop_
_entity.id
_entity.type
_entity.pdbx_description
1 polymer ?
#
loop_
_entity_poly.entity_id
_entity_poly.type
_entity_poly.pdbx_seq_one_letter_code
_entity_poly.pdbx_strand_id
1 'polypeptide(L)' 'MNSTLNFFIQSYNNASNDTYSYRVQKLIRSQMQRAHC' A
#
# COMPACT_ATOMS: atom_id res chain seq x y z
N MET A 1 -2.39 0.25 10.47
CA MET A 1 -2.81 0.45 9.06
C MET A 1 -1.97 1.49 8.31
N ASN A 2 -1.62 2.66 8.88
CA ASN A 2 -0.74 3.62 8.19
C ASN A 2 0.61 3.01 7.77
N SER A 3 1.25 2.24 8.65
CA SER A 3 2.47 1.49 8.32
C SER A 3 2.25 0.48 7.18
N THR A 4 1.16 -0.27 7.22
CA THR A 4 0.76 -1.22 6.19
C THR A 4 0.49 -0.54 4.84
N LEU A 5 -0.22 0.58 4.85
CA LEU A 5 -0.53 1.38 3.66
C LEU A 5 0.75 1.99 3.07
N ASN A 6 1.65 2.48 3.94
CA ASN A 6 2.95 3.00 3.55
C ASN A 6 3.84 1.91 2.93
N PHE A 7 3.82 0.71 3.50
CA PHE A 7 4.50 -0.45 2.93
C PHE A 7 3.98 -0.73 1.51
N PHE A 8 2.65 -0.81 1.32
CA PHE A 8 2.08 -1.09 0.01
C PHE A 8 2.41 -0.03 -1.05
N ILE A 9 2.30 1.27 -0.72
CA ILE A 9 2.60 2.33 -1.69
C ILE A 9 4.09 2.38 -2.03
N GLN A 10 4.98 2.11 -1.06
CA GLN A 10 6.42 2.01 -1.30
C GLN A 10 6.74 0.81 -2.20
N SER A 11 6.20 -0.37 -1.89
CA SER A 11 6.38 -1.56 -2.75
C SER A 11 5.88 -1.33 -4.17
N TYR A 12 4.73 -0.66 -4.33
CA TYR A 12 4.18 -0.34 -5.65
C TYR A 12 5.10 0.62 -6.41
N ASN A 13 5.49 1.74 -5.79
CA ASN A 13 6.36 2.74 -6.43
C ASN A 13 7.74 2.16 -6.80
N ASN A 14 8.28 1.26 -5.98
CA ASN A 14 9.57 0.62 -6.26
C ASN A 14 9.49 -0.41 -7.40
N ALA A 15 8.33 -1.03 -7.63
CA ALA A 15 8.12 -2.00 -8.70
C ALA A 15 7.64 -1.36 -10.00
N SER A 16 7.12 -0.13 -9.95
CA SER A 16 6.71 0.62 -11.14
C SER A 16 7.91 1.21 -11.86
N ASN A 17 7.84 1.28 -13.19
CA ASN A 17 8.81 1.99 -14.03
C ASN A 17 8.41 3.45 -14.28
N ASP A 18 7.41 3.95 -13.54
CA ASP A 18 6.93 5.31 -13.68
C ASP A 18 7.95 6.33 -13.18
N THR A 19 8.07 7.45 -13.90
CA THR A 19 8.94 8.57 -13.50
C THR A 19 8.46 9.26 -12.23
N TYR A 20 7.16 9.16 -11.92
CA TYR A 20 6.55 9.81 -10.76
C TYR A 20 6.05 8.79 -9.75
N SER A 21 6.24 9.13 -8.47
CA SER A 21 5.74 8.32 -7.36
C SER A 21 4.26 8.60 -7.09
N TYR A 22 3.53 7.53 -6.81
CA TYR A 22 2.14 7.60 -6.39
C TYR A 22 2.05 7.83 -4.88
N ARG A 23 0.97 8.50 -4.48
CA ARG A 23 0.67 8.80 -3.08
C ARG A 23 -0.79 8.50 -2.80
N VAL A 24 -1.08 7.90 -1.65
CA VAL A 24 -2.45 7.54 -1.30
C VAL A 24 -3.20 8.79 -0.84
N GLN A 25 -4.29 9.12 -1.52
CA GLN A 25 -5.15 10.25 -1.17
C GLN A 25 -6.26 9.86 -0.17
N LYS A 26 -6.93 8.72 -0.41
CA LYS A 26 -8.01 8.22 0.44
C LYS A 26 -8.09 6.71 0.37
N LEU A 27 -8.13 6.07 1.53
CA LEU A 27 -8.44 4.64 1.63
C LEU A 27 -9.96 4.46 1.59
N ILE A 28 -10.46 3.71 0.59
CA ILE A 28 -11.90 3.49 0.43
C ILE A 28 -12.37 2.32 1.30
N ARG A 29 -11.58 1.23 1.38
CA ARG A 29 -11.93 0.04 2.16
C ARG A 29 -10.66 -0.68 2.61
N SER A 30 -10.74 -1.30 3.78
CA SER A 30 -9.74 -2.25 4.28
C SER A 30 -10.42 -3.47 4.84
N GLN A 31 -9.84 -4.64 4.57
CA GLN A 31 -10.23 -5.89 5.23
C GLN A 31 -8.95 -6.56 5.72
N MET A 32 -8.96 -6.99 6.98
CA MET A 32 -7.85 -7.71 7.59
C MET A 32 -8.28 -9.16 7.75
N GLN A 33 -7.45 -10.07 7.25
CA GLN A 33 -7.58 -11.49 7.55
C GLN A 33 -6.43 -11.88 8.48
N ARG A 34 -6.77 -12.46 9.63
CA ARG A 34 -5.78 -13.08 10.50
C ARG A 34 -5.61 -14.52 10.04
N ALA A 35 -4.44 -14.83 9.50
CA ALA A 35 -4.06 -16.21 9.27
C ALA A 35 -3.98 -16.92 10.63
N HIS A 36 -4.69 -18.03 10.77
CA HIS A 36 -4.51 -18.90 11.92
C HIS A 36 -3.37 -19.85 11.58
N CYS A 37 -2.27 -19.70 12.30
CA CYS A 37 -1.16 -20.65 12.28
C CYS A 37 -1.50 -21.85 13.17
#